data_AF-A0A401ULW0-F1
#
_entry.id   AF-A0A401ULW0-F1
#
_cell.length_a   1.000
_cell.length_b   1.000
_cell.length_c   1.000
_cell.angle_alpha   90.00
_cell.angle_beta   90.00
_cell.angle_gamma   90.00
#
_symmetry.space_group_name_H-M   'P 1'
#
loop_
_entity.id
_entity.type
_entity.pdbx_description
1 polymer ?
#
loop_
_entity_poly.entity_id
_entity_poly.type
_entity_poly.pdbx_seq_one_letter_code
_entity_poly.pdbx_strand_id
1 'polypeptide(L)'
;MNKSKKKSNIPRHKRLDRASRLLAAEHWIPKYEGENIIKGYSKHFAVDKICAINELQMLGYKINPDYVNQLNGTLEGQKKVKEQQRQLQKEKKIAETYSNSDDTFYYIAGYTSGGASYGISWEECEIDKYETEEDFSSQDIILYTSEDDDIPF
;
A
#
# COMPACT_ATOMS: atom_id res chain seq x y z
N MET A 1 -18.87 -24.03 21.47
CA MET A 1 -17.42 -24.25 21.74
C MET A 1 -16.69 -22.91 21.67
N ASN A 2 -16.32 -22.34 22.82
CA ASN A 2 -15.56 -21.08 22.85
C ASN A 2 -14.10 -21.37 22.49
N LYS A 3 -13.66 -20.96 21.30
CA LYS A 3 -12.25 -21.02 20.92
C LYS A 3 -11.46 -20.02 21.77
N SER A 4 -10.62 -20.51 22.67
CA SER A 4 -9.72 -19.64 23.43
C SER A 4 -8.74 -18.96 22.47
N LYS A 5 -8.59 -17.64 22.58
CA LYS A 5 -7.64 -16.89 21.74
C LYS A 5 -6.23 -17.24 22.18
N LYS A 6 -5.39 -17.71 21.25
CA LYS A 6 -3.96 -17.97 21.51
C LYS A 6 -3.31 -16.68 22.04
N LYS A 7 -2.59 -16.77 23.16
CA LYS A 7 -1.88 -15.63 23.74
C LYS A 7 -0.74 -15.24 22.80
N SER A 8 -0.67 -13.98 22.38
CA SER A 8 0.47 -13.49 21.59
C SER A 8 1.71 -13.42 22.46
N ASN A 9 2.88 -13.81 21.93
CA ASN A 9 4.17 -13.70 22.61
C ASN A 9 4.65 -12.25 22.80
N ILE A 10 3.92 -11.26 22.29
CA ILE A 10 4.27 -9.84 22.41
C ILE A 10 3.90 -9.33 23.82
N PRO A 11 4.84 -8.70 24.54
CA PRO A 11 4.58 -8.08 25.84
C PRO A 11 3.36 -7.16 25.82
N ARG A 12 2.57 -7.15 26.90
CA ARG A 12 1.31 -6.38 26.97
C ARG A 12 1.53 -4.88 26.70
N HIS A 13 2.59 -4.30 27.25
CA HIS A 13 2.90 -2.87 27.11
C HIS A 13 3.15 -2.43 25.66
N LYS A 14 3.55 -3.36 24.76
CA LYS A 14 3.74 -3.10 23.32
C LYS A 14 2.46 -3.17 22.49
N ARG A 15 1.33 -3.51 23.10
CA ARG A 15 0.02 -3.68 22.43
C ARG A 15 -1.04 -2.75 22.98
N LEU A 16 -0.64 -1.78 23.81
CA LEU A 16 -1.54 -0.81 24.39
C LEU A 16 -1.98 0.21 23.35
N ASP A 17 -3.25 0.63 23.45
CA ASP A 17 -3.73 1.81 22.75
C ASP A 17 -3.15 3.10 23.38
N ARG A 18 -3.38 4.24 22.71
CA ARG A 18 -2.79 5.52 23.12
C ARG A 18 -3.20 5.93 24.54
N ALA A 19 -4.47 5.80 24.89
CA ALA A 19 -4.97 6.18 26.21
C ALA A 19 -4.33 5.33 27.32
N SER A 20 -4.28 4.01 27.12
CA SER A 20 -3.65 3.10 28.07
C SER A 20 -2.13 3.33 28.16
N ARG A 21 -1.48 3.68 27.04
CA ARG A 21 -0.06 4.07 27.05
C ARG A 21 0.19 5.30 27.89
N LEU A 22 -0.63 6.35 27.78
CA LEU A 22 -0.48 7.57 28.58
C LEU A 22 -0.60 7.29 30.08
N LEU A 23 -1.59 6.49 30.48
CA LEU A 23 -1.75 6.06 31.89
C LEU A 23 -0.57 5.20 32.39
N ALA A 24 -0.12 4.25 31.56
CA ALA A 24 1.03 3.41 31.89
C ALA A 24 2.35 4.21 31.94
N ALA A 25 2.48 5.20 31.06
CA ALA A 25 3.64 6.07 30.96
C ALA A 25 3.83 6.91 32.22
N GLU A 26 2.76 7.43 32.81
CA GLU A 26 2.81 8.19 34.07
C GLU A 26 3.55 7.42 35.18
N HIS A 27 3.35 6.09 35.24
CA HIS A 27 3.99 5.21 36.22
C HIS A 27 5.36 4.68 35.77
N TRP A 28 5.60 4.63 34.46
CA TRP A 28 6.81 4.09 33.86
C TRP A 28 7.93 5.13 33.78
N ILE A 29 7.62 6.39 33.46
CA ILE A 29 8.61 7.45 33.28
C ILE A 29 9.44 7.69 34.56
N PRO A 30 8.88 7.75 35.78
CA PRO A 30 9.67 7.92 37.00
C PRO A 30 10.66 6.78 37.27
N LYS A 31 10.40 5.58 36.71
CA LYS A 31 11.25 4.38 36.84
C LYS A 31 12.27 4.28 35.71
N TYR A 32 12.24 5.18 34.74
CA TYR A 32 13.11 5.12 33.58
C TYR A 32 14.43 5.83 33.89
N GLU A 33 15.52 5.07 33.92
CA GLU A 33 16.86 5.57 34.22
C GLU A 33 17.70 5.92 32.97
N GLY A 34 17.12 5.75 31.78
CA GLY A 34 17.84 6.00 30.54
C GLY A 34 17.96 7.49 30.20
N GLU A 35 19.05 7.85 29.51
CA GLU A 35 19.32 9.25 29.12
C GLU A 35 18.26 9.82 28.16
N ASN A 36 17.91 9.07 27.11
CA ASN A 36 16.98 9.53 26.09
C ASN A 36 15.58 8.97 26.34
N ILE A 37 14.71 9.77 26.96
CA ILE A 37 13.33 9.40 27.28
C ILE A 37 12.51 9.06 26.03
N ILE A 38 12.71 9.77 24.91
CA ILE A 38 11.99 9.55 23.64
C ILE A 38 12.32 8.15 23.10
N LYS A 39 13.61 7.80 23.07
CA LYS A 39 14.10 6.48 22.64
C LYS A 39 13.61 5.38 23.57
N GLY A 40 13.62 5.62 24.88
CA GLY A 40 13.10 4.70 25.88
C GLY A 40 11.62 4.42 25.69
N TYR A 41 10.82 5.48 25.58
CA TYR A 41 9.38 5.43 25.41
C TYR A 41 8.99 4.67 24.15
N SER A 42 9.59 5.04 23.02
CA SER A 42 9.41 4.38 21.72
C SER A 42 9.68 2.87 21.82
N LYS A 43 10.78 2.47 22.46
CA LYS A 43 11.13 1.05 22.63
C LYS A 43 10.20 0.32 23.60
N HIS A 44 9.83 0.96 24.70
CA HIS A 44 8.98 0.36 25.72
C HIS A 44 7.59 0.11 25.14
N PHE A 45 6.96 1.11 24.55
CA PHE A 45 5.60 0.99 24.02
C PHE A 45 5.50 0.53 22.56
N ALA A 46 6.64 0.30 21.90
CA ALA A 46 6.72 -0.08 20.48
C ALA A 46 6.02 0.94 19.55
N VAL A 47 6.25 2.22 19.81
CA VAL A 47 5.73 3.35 19.00
C VAL A 47 6.87 4.05 18.27
N ASP A 48 6.55 4.80 17.22
CA ASP A 48 7.54 5.64 16.55
C ASP A 48 8.00 6.80 17.43
N LYS A 49 9.19 7.33 17.13
CA LYS A 49 9.76 8.45 17.89
C LYS A 49 8.89 9.71 17.83
N ILE A 50 8.22 9.97 16.70
CA ILE A 50 7.27 11.09 16.57
C ILE A 50 6.07 10.89 17.51
N CYS A 51 5.51 9.68 17.56
CA CYS A 51 4.42 9.37 18.49
C CYS A 51 4.87 9.53 19.95
N ALA A 52 6.07 9.06 20.29
CA ALA A 52 6.64 9.24 21.63
C ALA A 52 6.79 10.72 21.99
N ILE A 53 7.25 11.58 21.07
CA ILE A 53 7.36 13.03 21.28
C ILE A 53 5.98 13.64 21.60
N ASN A 54 4.98 13.36 20.77
CA ASN A 54 3.63 13.89 20.96
C ASN A 54 3.01 13.41 22.28
N GLU A 55 3.21 12.13 22.64
CA GLU A 55 2.72 11.55 23.90
C GLU A 55 3.41 12.14 25.13
N LEU A 56 4.73 12.32 25.08
CA LEU A 56 5.47 13.00 26.14
C LEU A 56 5.07 14.48 26.28
N GLN A 57 4.80 15.19 25.18
CA GLN A 57 4.29 16.56 25.23
C GLN A 57 2.92 16.66 25.91
N MET A 58 2.02 15.71 25.65
CA MET A 58 0.71 15.65 26.33
C MET A 58 0.84 15.35 27.82
N LEU A 59 1.87 14.63 28.23
CA LEU A 59 2.23 14.40 29.64
C LEU A 59 2.97 15.60 30.27
N GLY A 60 3.18 16.69 29.52
CA GLY A 60 3.78 17.94 30.02
C GLY A 60 5.30 18.04 29.87
N TYR A 61 5.96 17.09 29.20
CA TYR A 61 7.41 17.13 29.00
C TYR A 61 7.78 18.11 27.89
N LYS A 62 8.67 19.05 28.20
CA LYS A 62 9.23 20.00 27.24
C LYS A 62 10.31 19.30 26.42
N ILE A 63 10.10 19.20 25.10
CA ILE A 63 11.02 18.59 24.15
C ILE A 63 11.65 19.69 23.29
N ASN A 64 12.95 19.58 23.02
CA ASN A 64 13.65 20.52 22.15
C ASN A 64 13.09 20.46 20.71
N PRO A 65 12.57 21.58 20.15
CA PRO A 65 12.00 21.61 18.81
C PRO A 65 13.02 21.32 17.70
N ASP A 66 14.30 21.68 17.88
CA ASP A 66 15.36 21.44 16.88
C ASP A 66 15.58 19.94 16.67
N TYR A 67 15.51 19.16 17.75
CA TYR A 67 15.60 17.70 17.68
C TYR A 67 14.42 17.11 16.90
N VAL A 68 13.21 17.66 17.08
CA VAL A 68 12.02 17.21 16.34
C VAL A 68 12.19 17.48 14.84
N ASN A 69 12.68 18.67 14.49
CA ASN A 69 12.94 19.04 13.09
C ASN A 69 14.00 18.13 12.45
N GLN A 70 15.12 17.87 13.13
CA GLN A 70 16.16 16.97 12.66
C GLN A 70 15.62 15.54 12.45
N LEU A 71 14.79 15.05 13.39
CA LEU A 71 14.18 13.74 13.31
C LEU A 71 13.23 13.62 12.11
N ASN A 72 12.37 14.63 11.91
CA ASN A 72 11.45 14.68 10.77
C ASN A 72 12.21 14.66 9.44
N GLY A 73 13.24 15.51 9.29
CA GLY A 73 14.07 15.53 8.09
C GLY A 73 14.76 14.19 7.81
N THR A 74 15.23 13.51 8.86
CA THR A 74 15.82 12.16 8.73
C THR A 74 14.80 11.14 8.25
N LEU A 75 13.59 11.15 8.80
CA LEU A 75 12.52 10.22 8.42
C LEU A 75 12.03 10.46 6.99
N GLU A 76 11.88 11.72 6.58
CA GLU A 76 11.55 12.08 5.21
C GLU A 76 12.62 11.64 4.22
N GLY A 77 13.90 11.86 4.54
CA GLY A 77 15.03 11.39 3.74
C GLY A 77 15.00 9.86 3.56
N GLN A 78 14.81 9.10 4.64
CA GLN A 78 14.70 7.65 4.57
C GLN A 78 13.51 7.18 3.73
N LYS A 79 12.35 7.87 3.84
CA LYS A 79 11.17 7.56 3.03
C LYS A 79 11.45 7.75 1.54
N LYS A 80 12.09 8.86 1.15
CA LYS A 80 12.47 9.14 -0.24
C LYS A 80 13.45 8.11 -0.79
N VAL A 81 14.49 7.77 -0.03
CA VAL A 81 15.47 6.74 -0.44
C VAL A 81 14.78 5.39 -0.66
N LYS A 82 13.90 4.98 0.26
CA LYS A 82 13.15 3.71 0.14
C LYS A 82 12.22 3.70 -1.06
N GLU A 83 11.61 4.83 -1.39
CA GLU A 83 10.76 4.98 -2.56
C GLU A 83 11.55 4.87 -3.86
N GLN A 84 12.67 5.58 -3.96
CA GLN A 84 13.59 5.49 -5.11
C GLN A 84 14.10 4.05 -5.31
N GLN A 85 14.50 3.37 -4.24
CA GLN A 85 14.92 1.96 -4.32
C GLN A 85 13.80 1.05 -4.83
N ARG A 86 12.56 1.27 -4.39
CA ARG A 86 11.39 0.52 -4.88
C ARG A 86 11.10 0.79 -6.36
N GLN A 87 11.26 2.04 -6.82
CA GLN A 87 11.10 2.40 -8.22
C GLN A 87 12.17 1.71 -9.08
N LEU A 88 13.44 1.82 -8.70
CA LEU A 88 14.55 1.15 -9.39
C LEU A 88 14.37 -0.37 -9.44
N GLN A 89 13.87 -1.00 -8.37
CA GLN A 89 13.58 -2.44 -8.38
C GLN A 89 12.43 -2.79 -9.33
N LYS A 90 11.39 -1.95 -9.42
CA LYS A 90 10.30 -2.14 -10.38
C LYS A 90 10.80 -2.00 -11.81
N GLU A 91 11.58 -0.96 -12.10
CA GLU A 91 12.18 -0.72 -13.42
C GLU A 91 13.08 -1.87 -13.84
N LYS A 92 13.97 -2.35 -12.95
CA LYS A 92 14.78 -3.54 -13.21
C LYS A 92 13.95 -4.77 -13.50
N LYS A 93 12.90 -5.02 -12.70
CA LYS A 93 12.02 -6.16 -12.92
C LYS A 93 11.29 -6.07 -14.27
N ILE A 94 10.84 -4.88 -14.66
CA ILE A 94 10.23 -4.65 -15.98
C ILE A 94 11.27 -4.92 -17.07
N ALA A 95 12.45 -4.31 -16.99
CA ALA A 95 13.53 -4.52 -17.97
C ALA A 95 13.92 -5.99 -18.10
N GLU A 96 14.04 -6.73 -17.00
CA GLU A 96 14.31 -8.18 -17.02
C GLU A 96 13.16 -8.99 -17.66
N THR A 97 11.90 -8.64 -17.35
CA THR A 97 10.72 -9.34 -17.87
C THR A 97 10.58 -9.15 -19.39
N TYR A 98 10.87 -7.95 -19.89
CA TYR A 98 10.73 -7.61 -21.31
C TYR A 98 12.07 -7.58 -22.06
N SER A 99 13.16 -8.09 -21.47
CA SER A 99 14.50 -8.02 -22.07
C SER A 99 14.62 -8.74 -23.42
N ASN A 100 13.73 -9.72 -23.67
CA ASN A 100 13.66 -10.48 -24.92
C ASN A 100 12.36 -10.20 -25.70
N SER A 101 11.59 -9.19 -25.30
CA SER A 101 10.42 -8.73 -26.04
C SER A 101 10.88 -7.98 -27.27
N ASP A 102 10.32 -8.29 -28.44
CA ASP A 102 10.52 -7.51 -29.66
C ASP A 102 9.46 -6.39 -29.79
N ASP A 103 8.59 -6.22 -28.79
CA ASP A 103 7.49 -5.25 -28.71
C ASP A 103 6.55 -5.27 -29.94
N THR A 104 6.45 -6.40 -30.65
CA THR A 104 5.61 -6.52 -31.86
C THR A 104 4.12 -6.63 -31.55
N PHE A 105 3.76 -7.32 -30.46
CA PHE A 105 2.37 -7.61 -30.09
C PHE A 105 1.93 -6.85 -28.84
N TYR A 106 0.72 -6.29 -28.87
CA TYR A 106 0.03 -5.77 -27.70
C TYR A 106 -0.44 -6.91 -26.78
N TYR A 107 -0.94 -8.00 -27.37
CA TYR A 107 -1.41 -9.18 -26.64
C TYR A 107 -1.17 -10.46 -27.45
N ILE A 108 -0.42 -11.42 -26.91
CA ILE A 108 -0.20 -12.73 -27.53
C ILE A 108 -1.27 -13.71 -27.04
N ALA A 109 -2.15 -14.16 -27.95
CA ALA A 109 -3.22 -15.10 -27.66
C ALA A 109 -2.71 -16.55 -27.54
N GLY A 110 -1.59 -16.85 -28.19
CA GLY A 110 -0.95 -18.16 -28.11
C GLY A 110 0.28 -18.31 -29.01
N TYR A 111 0.82 -19.52 -29.03
CA TYR A 111 1.91 -19.92 -29.91
C TYR A 111 1.44 -21.05 -30.82
N THR A 112 1.81 -20.97 -32.09
CA THR A 112 1.57 -22.05 -33.06
C THR A 112 2.45 -23.27 -32.74
N SER A 113 2.16 -24.42 -33.35
CA SER A 113 2.98 -25.64 -33.19
C SER A 113 4.45 -25.48 -33.62
N GLY A 114 4.73 -24.50 -34.50
CA GLY A 114 6.08 -24.13 -34.93
C GLY A 114 6.76 -23.09 -34.03
N GLY A 115 6.13 -22.66 -32.94
CA GLY A 115 6.69 -21.69 -31.99
C GLY A 115 6.51 -20.22 -32.37
N ALA A 116 5.88 -19.90 -33.51
CA ALA A 116 5.54 -18.52 -33.85
C ALA A 116 4.36 -18.03 -33.00
N SER A 117 4.47 -16.84 -32.41
CA SER A 117 3.39 -16.19 -31.66
C SER A 117 2.32 -15.62 -32.59
N TYR A 118 1.06 -15.64 -32.15
CA TYR A 118 -0.03 -14.91 -32.80
C TYR A 118 -0.88 -14.21 -31.74
N GLY A 119 -1.46 -13.07 -32.11
CA GLY A 119 -2.11 -12.18 -31.17
C GLY A 119 -2.49 -10.86 -31.82
N ILE A 120 -2.84 -9.89 -30.99
CA ILE A 120 -3.19 -8.52 -31.40
C ILE A 120 -1.90 -7.68 -31.41
N SER A 121 -1.60 -7.06 -32.53
CA SER A 121 -0.48 -6.12 -32.67
C SER A 121 -0.82 -4.74 -32.09
N TRP A 122 0.20 -3.90 -31.87
CA TRP A 122 -0.04 -2.50 -31.47
C TRP A 122 -0.82 -1.73 -32.55
N GLU A 123 -0.55 -2.00 -33.83
CA GLU A 123 -1.24 -1.38 -34.96
C GLU A 123 -2.74 -1.73 -34.98
N GLU A 124 -3.09 -3.01 -34.80
CA GLU A 124 -4.49 -3.45 -34.74
C GLU A 124 -5.23 -2.90 -33.52
N CYS A 125 -4.57 -2.85 -32.35
CA CYS A 125 -5.20 -2.34 -31.13
C CYS A 125 -5.48 -0.82 -31.18
N GLU A 126 -4.76 -0.06 -32.01
CA GLU A 126 -5.01 1.36 -32.22
C GLU A 126 -6.18 1.62 -33.17
N ILE A 127 -6.41 0.74 -34.15
CA ILE A 127 -7.52 0.84 -35.11
C ILE A 127 -8.89 0.68 -34.42
N ASP A 128 -9.02 -0.28 -33.49
CA ASP A 128 -10.27 -0.50 -32.73
C ASP A 128 -10.72 0.72 -31.91
N LYS A 129 -9.79 1.58 -31.46
CA LYS A 129 -10.11 2.79 -30.70
C LYS A 129 -10.80 3.86 -31.54
N TYR A 130 -10.60 3.86 -32.85
CA TYR A 130 -11.19 4.83 -33.77
C TYR A 130 -12.45 4.30 -34.47
N GLU A 131 -12.62 2.97 -34.57
CA GLU A 131 -13.83 2.36 -35.16
C GLU A 131 -15.01 2.25 -34.17
N THR A 132 -14.78 2.34 -32.86
CA THR A 132 -15.87 2.26 -31.86
C THR A 132 -16.64 3.58 -31.67
N GLU A 133 -16.20 4.69 -32.30
CA GLU A 133 -16.92 5.97 -32.27
C GLU A 133 -18.02 6.05 -33.36
N GLU A 134 -18.20 5.02 -34.19
CA GLU A 134 -19.31 4.97 -35.15
C GLU A 134 -20.61 4.44 -34.51
N ASP A 135 -21.48 5.41 -34.18
CA ASP A 135 -22.95 5.36 -34.21
C ASP A 135 -23.66 4.16 -33.54
N PHE A 136 -23.85 4.25 -32.22
CA PHE A 136 -25.11 3.77 -31.64
C PHE A 136 -26.13 4.92 -31.65
N SER A 137 -26.94 4.99 -32.69
CA SER A 137 -28.15 5.83 -32.72
C SER A 137 -29.06 5.47 -31.55
N SER A 138 -29.47 6.47 -30.77
CA SER A 138 -30.36 6.35 -29.59
C SER A 138 -31.75 5.74 -29.87
N GLN A 139 -32.00 5.23 -31.07
CA GLN A 139 -33.27 4.65 -31.51
C GLN A 139 -33.32 3.12 -31.35
N ASP A 140 -32.18 2.43 -31.26
CA ASP A 140 -32.13 0.95 -31.18
C ASP A 140 -32.25 0.38 -29.76
N ILE A 141 -32.26 1.24 -28.73
CA ILE A 141 -32.37 0.83 -27.32
C ILE A 141 -33.83 0.49 -26.92
N ILE A 142 -34.84 0.94 -27.68
CA ILE A 142 -36.26 0.90 -27.25
C ILE A 142 -37.06 -0.26 -27.89
N LEU A 143 -36.42 -1.26 -28.50
CA LEU A 143 -37.14 -2.41 -29.08
C LEU A 143 -36.89 -3.76 -28.39
N TYR A 144 -36.14 -3.80 -27.29
CA TYR A 144 -35.89 -5.04 -26.53
C TYR A 144 -36.75 -5.17 -25.26
N THR A 145 -37.69 -4.24 -25.03
CA THR A 145 -38.59 -4.30 -23.88
C THR A 145 -40.04 -4.30 -24.33
N SER A 146 -40.51 -5.37 -24.97
CA SER A 146 -41.92 -5.83 -24.92
C SER A 146 -42.07 -7.15 -25.69
N GLU A 147 -42.70 -8.11 -25.01
CA GLU A 147 -43.50 -9.23 -25.54
C GLU A 147 -42.78 -10.58 -25.80
N ASP A 148 -42.94 -11.43 -24.77
CA ASP A 148 -43.29 -12.85 -24.80
C ASP A 148 -42.33 -13.88 -25.42
N ASP A 149 -41.74 -14.71 -24.55
CA ASP A 149 -41.75 -16.16 -24.76
C ASP A 149 -41.61 -16.91 -23.42
N ASP A 150 -42.62 -17.75 -23.16
CA ASP A 150 -42.81 -18.59 -21.99
C ASP A 150 -41.56 -19.43 -21.63
N ILE A 151 -41.15 -19.38 -20.36
CA ILE A 151 -40.17 -20.31 -19.77
C ILE A 151 -40.92 -21.60 -19.41
N PRO A 152 -40.66 -22.75 -20.06
CA PRO A 152 -41.16 -24.03 -19.58
C PRO A 152 -40.27 -24.53 -18.43
N PHE A 153 -40.92 -25.05 -17.38
CA PHE A 153 -40.29 -25.70 -16.21
C PHE A 153 -39.47 -26.94 -16.58
#